data_AF-A0A6G6YNK9-F1
#
_entry.id   AF-A0A6G6YNK9-F1
#
_cell.length_a   1.000
_cell.length_b   1.000
_cell.length_c   1.000
_cell.angle_alpha   90.00
_cell.angle_beta   90.00
_cell.angle_gamma   90.00
#
_symmetry.space_group_name_H-M   'P 1'
#
loop_
_entity.id
_entity.type
_entity.pdbx_description
1 polymer ?
#
loop_
_entity_poly.entity_id
_entity_poly.type
_entity_poly.pdbx_seq_one_letter_code
_entity_poly.pdbx_strand_id
1 'polypeptide(L)'
;MATGFQAIREAYTFDDVLLKPGLSDILPSEADIRSRVTRAIQLNIPIMASAMDTVTEARMAIAMAQAGGLGVIHRNFDPEGQAAQVRQVKKFESGMVVNPLTIGPDATLSDALSLMKDHGISGIPVVTGAAKNVPGKLVGILTNRDVRFATDPRQKVSELMTHENLVTVREGVSQDEAKRMLHQHRIEKLVVVDDQYRCVGLITVKDMEKAVAHPLACKDAQGRLRVAAATTVGETGYERTERLIDAGVDVVVVDTAHGHSRHVLNAVNRIKRLSNAVQVVAGNVATEGGAQALIDAGADCIKVGIGPGSICTTRIVAGVGVPQLTAIMDAVAAAKKADIPVIADGGIKYSGDLAKALAAGADIAMVGSLLAGTDETPGEVFLWQGRSYKAYRGMGSVGAMARGSADRYFQQDIKDTLKLVPEGIEGQVPYKGPVGNVMHQLAGGLRAAMGYVGARNIADFHDKAEFVRITGAGLRESHVHDVTITREAPNYPGGV
;
A
#
# COMPACT_ATOMS: atom_id res chain seq x y z
N MET A 1 45.23 7.49 18.90
CA MET A 1 43.95 8.22 18.81
C MET A 1 44.03 9.11 17.58
N ALA A 2 43.46 8.68 16.45
CA ALA A 2 43.36 9.54 15.27
C ALA A 2 42.09 10.39 15.40
N THR A 3 42.20 11.52 16.10
CA THR A 3 41.21 12.60 16.05
C THR A 3 41.43 13.37 14.75
N GLY A 4 41.06 12.76 13.63
CA GLY A 4 40.98 13.46 12.34
C GLY A 4 39.53 13.79 12.06
N PHE A 5 39.19 15.07 11.96
CA PHE A 5 37.92 15.46 11.34
C PHE A 5 37.89 14.83 9.94
N GLN A 6 37.00 13.87 9.74
CA GLN A 6 36.78 13.29 8.43
C GLN A 6 36.28 14.42 7.52
N ALA A 7 36.84 14.55 6.32
CA ALA A 7 36.40 15.58 5.38
C ALA A 7 34.89 15.47 5.18
N ILE A 8 34.19 16.62 5.16
CA ILE A 8 32.74 16.64 4.95
C ILE A 8 32.47 16.07 3.56
N ARG A 9 31.77 14.93 3.52
CA ARG A 9 31.41 14.23 2.29
C ARG A 9 30.38 15.05 1.51
N GLU A 10 30.63 15.22 0.20
CA GLU A 10 29.64 15.76 -0.73
C GLU A 10 28.50 14.75 -0.96
N ALA A 11 27.25 15.22 -0.98
CA ALA A 11 26.06 14.41 -1.14
C ALA A 11 25.00 15.16 -1.94
N TYR A 12 24.14 14.43 -2.66
CA TYR A 12 23.21 14.96 -3.66
C TYR A 12 21.77 14.53 -3.41
N THR A 13 20.84 15.40 -3.80
CA THR A 13 19.41 15.12 -3.89
C THR A 13 18.98 15.06 -5.36
N PHE A 14 17.68 14.86 -5.61
CA PHE A 14 17.15 14.69 -6.97
C PHE A 14 17.35 15.92 -7.88
N ASP A 15 17.29 17.13 -7.30
CA ASP A 15 17.46 18.40 -8.02
C ASP A 15 18.91 18.69 -8.43
N ASP A 16 19.89 17.98 -7.85
CA ASP A 16 21.31 18.17 -8.16
C ASP A 16 21.76 17.40 -9.41
N VAL A 17 20.90 16.53 -9.95
CA VAL A 17 21.26 15.61 -11.04
C VAL A 17 20.18 15.47 -12.11
N LEU A 18 20.60 15.08 -13.31
CA LEU A 18 19.74 14.58 -14.39
C LEU A 18 20.16 13.16 -14.77
N LEU A 19 19.23 12.39 -15.37
CA LEU A 19 19.55 11.15 -16.04
C LEU A 19 20.11 11.46 -17.43
N LYS A 20 21.27 10.89 -17.76
CA LYS A 20 21.88 11.02 -19.08
C LYS A 20 21.14 10.09 -20.06
N PRO A 21 20.67 10.61 -21.21
CA PRO A 21 20.10 9.75 -22.25
C PRO A 21 21.12 8.74 -22.77
N GLY A 22 20.65 7.53 -23.09
CA GLY A 22 21.45 6.43 -23.61
C GLY A 22 20.92 5.93 -24.96
N LEU A 23 21.62 4.94 -25.56
CA LEU A 23 21.10 4.23 -26.72
C LEU A 23 19.84 3.45 -26.32
N SER A 24 18.75 3.60 -27.08
CA SER A 24 17.48 2.95 -26.81
C SER A 24 16.92 2.25 -28.03
N ASP A 25 16.69 0.95 -27.89
CA ASP A 25 16.03 0.09 -28.88
C ASP A 25 14.60 -0.28 -28.43
N ILE A 26 14.00 0.50 -27.52
CA ILE A 26 12.65 0.28 -27.01
C ILE A 26 11.81 1.55 -27.02
N LEU A 27 10.51 1.36 -27.12
CA LEU A 27 9.53 2.42 -26.88
C LEU A 27 9.12 2.44 -25.41
N PRO A 28 8.77 3.61 -24.84
CA PRO A 28 8.25 3.71 -23.46
C PRO A 28 7.06 2.78 -23.15
N SER A 29 6.20 2.52 -24.15
CA SER A 29 5.07 1.60 -24.03
C SER A 29 5.48 0.15 -23.80
N GLU A 30 6.69 -0.23 -24.22
CA GLU A 30 7.23 -1.59 -24.12
C GLU A 30 7.99 -1.83 -22.80
N ALA A 31 8.37 -0.76 -22.09
CA ALA A 31 9.13 -0.85 -20.85
C ALA A 31 8.35 -1.59 -19.75
N ASP A 32 8.94 -2.60 -19.12
CA ASP A 32 8.35 -3.31 -18.00
C ASP A 32 8.74 -2.64 -16.67
N ILE A 33 7.80 -1.91 -16.06
CA ILE A 33 8.05 -1.20 -14.80
C ILE A 33 7.78 -2.06 -13.56
N ARG A 34 7.42 -3.35 -13.73
CA ARG A 34 7.17 -4.24 -12.59
C ARG A 34 8.44 -4.37 -11.76
N SER A 35 8.27 -4.33 -10.43
CA SER A 35 9.37 -4.39 -9.47
C SER A 35 8.94 -5.14 -8.21
N ARG A 36 9.80 -5.24 -7.21
CA ARG A 36 9.56 -6.06 -6.02
C ARG A 36 9.69 -5.24 -4.73
N VAL A 37 8.74 -5.44 -3.81
CA VAL A 37 8.83 -4.91 -2.43
C VAL A 37 9.70 -5.83 -1.59
N THR A 38 9.56 -7.14 -1.77
CA THR A 38 10.44 -8.16 -1.17
C THR A 38 10.67 -9.28 -2.18
N ARG A 39 11.52 -10.26 -1.87
CA ARG A 39 11.71 -11.44 -2.75
C ARG A 39 10.41 -12.20 -3.06
N ALA A 40 9.42 -12.15 -2.16
CA ALA A 40 8.15 -12.86 -2.32
C ALA A 40 7.03 -12.00 -2.92
N ILE A 41 7.17 -10.66 -2.92
CA ILE A 41 6.08 -9.74 -3.29
C ILE A 41 6.53 -8.80 -4.41
N GLN A 42 5.92 -8.98 -5.57
CA GLN A 42 6.06 -8.11 -6.74
C GLN A 42 4.92 -7.08 -6.80
N LEU A 43 5.21 -5.87 -7.27
CA LEU A 43 4.23 -4.85 -7.63
C LEU A 43 4.22 -4.61 -9.14
N ASN A 44 3.04 -4.31 -9.67
CA ASN A 44 2.89 -3.99 -11.08
C ASN A 44 3.27 -2.54 -11.41
N ILE A 45 3.18 -1.65 -10.43
CA ILE A 45 3.69 -0.29 -10.46
C ILE A 45 4.55 -0.10 -9.20
N PRO A 46 5.80 0.37 -9.31
CA PRO A 46 6.78 0.36 -8.21
C PRO A 46 6.57 1.51 -7.21
N ILE A 47 5.33 1.66 -6.72
CA ILE A 47 4.89 2.77 -5.89
C ILE A 47 4.10 2.25 -4.69
N MET A 48 4.47 2.75 -3.51
CA MET A 48 3.77 2.53 -2.25
C MET A 48 3.22 3.83 -1.69
N ALA A 49 2.01 3.80 -1.11
CA ALA A 49 1.46 4.93 -0.38
C ALA A 49 1.99 4.93 1.06
N SER A 50 2.46 6.09 1.55
CA SER A 50 3.07 6.24 2.87
C SER A 50 2.11 5.93 4.03
N ALA A 51 2.67 5.43 5.13
CA ALA A 51 1.96 5.10 6.37
C ALA A 51 1.60 6.35 7.20
N MET A 52 0.68 7.17 6.69
CA MET A 52 0.30 8.43 7.31
C MET A 52 -1.21 8.57 7.43
N ASP A 53 -1.68 9.21 8.50
CA ASP A 53 -3.11 9.40 8.80
C ASP A 53 -3.84 10.38 7.87
N THR A 54 -3.09 11.07 7.03
CA THR A 54 -3.61 11.90 5.93
C THR A 54 -3.35 11.31 4.55
N VAL A 55 -2.90 10.04 4.48
CA VAL A 55 -2.60 9.35 3.22
C VAL A 55 -3.30 8.01 3.14
N THR A 56 -3.04 7.08 4.07
CA THR A 56 -3.37 5.66 3.83
C THR A 56 -4.21 5.01 4.92
N GLU A 57 -5.49 4.85 4.62
CA GLU A 57 -6.43 3.92 5.26
C GLU A 57 -6.93 2.89 4.23
N ALA A 58 -7.93 2.06 4.56
CA ALA A 58 -8.41 0.97 3.69
C ALA A 58 -8.80 1.45 2.28
N ARG A 59 -9.45 2.61 2.13
CA ARG A 59 -9.85 3.13 0.81
C ARG A 59 -8.64 3.38 -0.09
N MET A 60 -7.62 4.07 0.42
CA MET A 60 -6.37 4.29 -0.29
C MET A 60 -5.64 2.96 -0.56
N ALA A 61 -5.55 2.07 0.41
CA ALA A 61 -4.87 0.79 0.24
C ALA A 61 -5.53 -0.10 -0.82
N ILE A 62 -6.87 -0.12 -0.89
CA ILE A 62 -7.64 -0.80 -1.94
C ILE A 62 -7.31 -0.19 -3.29
N ALA A 63 -7.42 1.13 -3.44
CA ALA A 63 -7.21 1.81 -4.72
C ALA A 63 -5.77 1.67 -5.23
N MET A 64 -4.78 1.75 -4.32
CA MET A 64 -3.37 1.49 -4.64
C MET A 64 -3.16 0.05 -5.11
N ALA A 65 -3.70 -0.94 -4.38
CA ALA A 65 -3.59 -2.34 -4.76
C ALA A 65 -4.25 -2.59 -6.12
N GLN A 66 -5.44 -2.04 -6.38
CA GLN A 66 -6.13 -2.15 -7.67
C GLN A 66 -5.36 -1.48 -8.82
N ALA A 67 -4.68 -0.36 -8.56
CA ALA A 67 -3.81 0.30 -9.54
C ALA A 67 -2.48 -0.43 -9.77
N GLY A 68 -2.15 -1.44 -8.95
CA GLY A 68 -0.93 -2.24 -9.07
C GLY A 68 0.23 -1.81 -8.17
N GLY A 69 0.00 -0.83 -7.28
CA GLY A 69 0.90 -0.48 -6.18
C GLY A 69 0.53 -1.18 -4.87
N LEU A 70 0.91 -0.58 -3.74
CA LEU A 70 0.60 -1.10 -2.40
C LEU A 70 0.39 0.05 -1.40
N GLY A 71 -0.64 -0.04 -0.56
CA GLY A 71 -0.86 0.93 0.53
C GLY A 71 -0.35 0.41 1.87
N VAL A 72 0.29 1.28 2.66
CA VAL A 72 0.68 0.99 4.05
C VAL A 72 -0.30 1.66 5.03
N ILE A 73 -1.14 0.87 5.70
CA ILE A 73 -2.05 1.38 6.73
C ILE A 73 -1.24 1.97 7.89
N HIS A 74 -1.49 3.24 8.23
CA HIS A 74 -0.82 3.91 9.35
C HIS A 74 -1.21 3.32 10.71
N ARG A 75 -0.48 3.71 11.76
CA ARG A 75 -0.65 3.17 13.13
C ARG A 75 -1.30 4.10 14.16
N ASN A 76 -1.77 5.29 13.75
CA ASN A 76 -2.65 6.16 14.56
C ASN A 76 -4.08 5.58 14.77
N PHE A 77 -4.17 4.28 14.98
CA PHE A 77 -5.34 3.53 15.43
C PHE A 77 -4.94 2.73 16.67
N ASP A 78 -5.90 2.31 17.48
CA ASP A 78 -5.64 1.17 18.35
C ASP A 78 -5.30 -0.09 17.51
N PRO A 79 -4.63 -1.11 18.08
CA PRO A 79 -4.24 -2.31 17.35
C PRO A 79 -5.39 -3.02 16.62
N GLU A 80 -6.60 -3.05 17.19
CA GLU A 80 -7.76 -3.73 16.59
C GLU A 80 -8.36 -2.93 15.44
N GLY A 81 -8.46 -1.61 15.59
CA GLY A 81 -8.91 -0.70 14.55
C GLY A 81 -8.01 -0.76 13.32
N GLN A 82 -6.69 -0.85 13.51
CA GLN A 82 -5.76 -1.04 12.38
C GLN A 82 -5.93 -2.42 11.72
N ALA A 83 -6.09 -3.48 12.50
CA ALA A 83 -6.37 -4.82 11.99
C ALA A 83 -7.70 -4.89 11.23
N ALA A 84 -8.71 -4.12 11.65
CA ALA A 84 -9.98 -3.99 10.94
C ALA A 84 -9.80 -3.35 9.55
N GLN A 85 -8.96 -2.32 9.42
CA GLN A 85 -8.60 -1.73 8.12
C GLN A 85 -7.96 -2.78 7.20
N VAL A 86 -7.01 -3.57 7.71
CA VAL A 86 -6.39 -4.68 6.95
C VAL A 86 -7.45 -5.67 6.47
N ARG A 87 -8.32 -6.15 7.37
CA ARG A 87 -9.41 -7.08 7.01
C ARG A 87 -10.33 -6.50 5.95
N GLN A 88 -10.63 -5.20 6.00
CA GLN A 88 -11.43 -4.53 4.98
C GLN A 88 -10.78 -4.61 3.60
N VAL A 89 -9.46 -4.40 3.50
CA VAL A 89 -8.73 -4.54 2.23
C VAL A 89 -8.73 -5.99 1.75
N LYS A 90 -8.38 -6.94 2.63
CA LYS A 90 -8.31 -8.37 2.28
C LYS A 90 -9.66 -8.97 1.87
N LYS A 91 -10.77 -8.40 2.33
CA LYS A 91 -12.14 -8.81 1.98
C LYS A 91 -12.73 -8.04 0.80
N PHE A 92 -12.06 -6.98 0.32
CA PHE A 92 -12.66 -6.11 -0.70
C PHE A 92 -12.82 -6.82 -2.04
N GLU A 93 -11.83 -7.59 -2.44
CA GLU A 93 -11.83 -8.39 -3.65
C GLU A 93 -11.14 -9.71 -3.31
N SER A 94 -11.79 -10.82 -3.63
CA SER A 94 -11.24 -12.16 -3.46
C SER A 94 -11.64 -12.98 -4.68
N GLY A 95 -10.71 -13.77 -5.24
CA GLY A 95 -11.05 -14.67 -6.34
C GLY A 95 -12.13 -15.70 -5.94
N MET A 96 -12.16 -16.04 -4.65
CA MET A 96 -13.17 -16.86 -4.00
C MET A 96 -13.25 -16.46 -2.52
N VAL A 97 -14.46 -16.25 -2.01
CA VAL A 97 -14.68 -16.05 -0.57
C VAL A 97 -14.61 -17.41 0.12
N VAL A 98 -13.54 -17.66 0.87
CA VAL A 98 -13.37 -18.88 1.68
C VAL A 98 -14.18 -18.75 2.98
N ASN A 99 -14.85 -19.83 3.40
CA ASN A 99 -15.73 -19.83 4.59
C ASN A 99 -16.74 -18.67 4.56
N PRO A 100 -17.60 -18.61 3.53
CA PRO A 100 -18.58 -17.54 3.41
C PRO A 100 -19.51 -17.53 4.63
N LEU A 101 -20.07 -16.36 4.96
CA LEU A 101 -21.15 -16.29 5.94
C LEU A 101 -22.31 -17.13 5.45
N THR A 102 -22.82 -18.01 6.31
CA THR A 102 -23.93 -18.92 5.99
C THR A 102 -25.09 -18.70 6.96
N ILE A 103 -26.29 -19.08 6.55
CA ILE A 103 -27.49 -19.02 7.38
C ILE A 103 -28.19 -20.39 7.45
N GLY A 104 -28.92 -20.65 8.54
CA GLY A 104 -29.72 -21.87 8.69
C GLY A 104 -31.06 -21.77 7.95
N PRO A 105 -31.65 -22.91 7.53
CA PRO A 105 -32.95 -22.90 6.84
C PRO A 105 -34.12 -22.44 7.72
N ASP A 106 -34.02 -22.62 9.04
CA ASP A 106 -35.05 -22.21 10.01
C ASP A 106 -34.93 -20.76 10.48
N ALA A 107 -33.89 -20.04 10.05
CA ALA A 107 -33.74 -18.62 10.34
C ALA A 107 -34.86 -17.81 9.68
N THR A 108 -35.14 -16.63 10.21
CA THR A 108 -36.20 -15.76 9.67
C THR A 108 -35.67 -14.83 8.58
N LEU A 109 -36.59 -14.29 7.78
CA LEU A 109 -36.29 -13.21 6.83
C LEU A 109 -35.61 -12.02 7.52
N SER A 110 -36.04 -11.67 8.74
CA SER A 110 -35.42 -10.60 9.53
C SER A 110 -33.95 -10.89 9.84
N ASP A 111 -33.62 -12.13 10.21
CA ASP A 111 -32.23 -12.53 10.48
C ASP A 111 -31.38 -12.44 9.21
N ALA A 112 -31.93 -12.92 8.09
CA ALA A 112 -31.26 -12.86 6.78
C ALA A 112 -30.99 -11.41 6.33
N LEU A 113 -32.01 -10.54 6.40
CA LEU A 113 -31.87 -9.13 6.03
C LEU A 113 -30.88 -8.38 6.93
N SER A 114 -30.87 -8.69 8.23
CA SER A 114 -29.90 -8.12 9.17
C SER A 114 -28.48 -8.55 8.80
N LEU A 115 -28.27 -9.86 8.59
CA LEU A 115 -26.97 -10.40 8.19
C LEU A 115 -26.48 -9.82 6.84
N MET A 116 -27.39 -9.67 5.86
CA MET A 116 -27.08 -9.04 4.58
C MET A 116 -26.68 -7.57 4.73
N LYS A 117 -27.41 -6.81 5.57
CA LYS A 117 -27.17 -5.39 5.81
C LYS A 117 -25.87 -5.16 6.59
N ASP A 118 -25.66 -5.90 7.67
CA ASP A 118 -24.52 -5.72 8.58
C ASP A 118 -23.18 -6.05 7.91
N HIS A 119 -23.21 -6.98 6.94
CA HIS A 119 -22.01 -7.38 6.19
C HIS A 119 -21.96 -6.85 4.75
N GLY A 120 -22.99 -6.12 4.30
CA GLY A 120 -23.06 -5.58 2.93
C GLY A 120 -23.04 -6.66 1.84
N ILE A 121 -23.61 -7.83 2.10
CA ILE A 121 -23.62 -8.98 1.19
C ILE A 121 -24.99 -9.15 0.52
N SER A 122 -25.00 -9.47 -0.77
CA SER A 122 -26.23 -9.60 -1.57
C SER A 122 -26.70 -11.05 -1.75
N GLY A 123 -26.07 -12.00 -1.06
CA GLY A 123 -26.51 -13.40 -1.06
C GLY A 123 -25.68 -14.26 -0.12
N ILE A 124 -26.32 -15.28 0.42
CA ILE A 124 -25.90 -16.06 1.58
C ILE A 124 -26.19 -17.54 1.31
N PRO A 125 -25.19 -18.43 1.32
CA PRO A 125 -25.43 -19.86 1.29
C PRO A 125 -26.23 -20.32 2.51
N VAL A 126 -27.23 -21.16 2.28
CA VAL A 126 -28.05 -21.77 3.32
C VAL A 126 -27.51 -23.16 3.60
N VAL A 127 -27.19 -23.45 4.86
CA VAL A 127 -26.53 -24.69 5.27
C VAL A 127 -27.20 -25.34 6.48
N THR A 128 -27.05 -26.65 6.61
CA THR A 128 -27.44 -27.40 7.81
C THR A 128 -26.20 -27.95 8.53
N GLY A 129 -26.26 -28.02 9.87
CA GLY A 129 -25.17 -28.59 10.68
C GLY A 129 -23.88 -27.77 10.70
N ALA A 130 -23.92 -26.48 10.35
CA ALA A 130 -22.77 -25.60 10.51
C ALA A 130 -22.43 -25.42 11.99
N ALA A 131 -21.15 -25.52 12.32
CA ALA A 131 -20.61 -25.24 13.64
C ALA A 131 -19.41 -24.31 13.52
N LYS A 132 -18.90 -23.82 14.66
CA LYS A 132 -17.72 -22.95 14.68
C LYS A 132 -16.53 -23.66 14.00
N ASN A 133 -16.02 -23.10 12.90
CA ASN A 133 -14.95 -23.65 12.06
C ASN A 133 -15.27 -24.98 11.35
N VAL A 134 -16.55 -25.37 11.25
CA VAL A 134 -16.97 -26.55 10.48
C VAL A 134 -18.01 -26.12 9.44
N PRO A 135 -17.70 -26.20 8.13
CA PRO A 135 -18.64 -25.83 7.08
C PRO A 135 -19.86 -26.77 7.11
N GLY A 136 -21.06 -26.18 7.02
CA GLY A 136 -22.31 -26.92 6.99
C GLY A 136 -22.60 -27.51 5.60
N LYS A 137 -23.47 -28.52 5.56
CA LYS A 137 -23.95 -29.11 4.30
C LYS A 137 -24.84 -28.10 3.56
N LEU A 138 -24.53 -27.81 2.30
CA LEU A 138 -25.28 -26.86 1.49
C LEU A 138 -26.69 -27.40 1.20
N VAL A 139 -27.71 -26.57 1.48
CA VAL A 139 -29.12 -26.89 1.21
C VAL A 139 -29.83 -25.84 0.37
N GLY A 140 -29.23 -24.66 0.17
CA GLY A 140 -29.81 -23.58 -0.62
C GLY A 140 -28.89 -22.38 -0.77
N ILE A 141 -29.35 -21.38 -1.52
CA ILE A 141 -28.79 -20.03 -1.51
C ILE A 141 -29.93 -19.02 -1.44
N LEU A 142 -29.77 -18.01 -0.60
CA LEU A 142 -30.69 -16.88 -0.51
C LEU A 142 -30.00 -15.65 -1.10
N THR A 143 -30.65 -14.94 -2.00
CA THR A 143 -30.10 -13.77 -2.68
C THR A 143 -31.00 -12.55 -2.50
N ASN A 144 -30.46 -11.36 -2.82
CA ASN A 144 -31.24 -10.12 -2.78
C ASN A 144 -32.48 -10.16 -3.70
N ARG A 145 -32.49 -11.02 -4.73
CA ARG A 145 -33.65 -11.21 -5.61
C ARG A 145 -34.81 -11.91 -4.89
N ASP A 146 -34.49 -12.86 -4.03
CA ASP A 146 -35.45 -13.72 -3.34
C ASP A 146 -36.16 -12.97 -2.21
N VAL A 147 -35.44 -12.07 -1.52
CA VAL A 147 -35.97 -11.30 -0.40
C VAL A 147 -36.60 -9.95 -0.80
N ARG A 148 -36.41 -9.49 -2.05
CA ARG A 148 -36.77 -8.12 -2.48
C ARG A 148 -38.25 -7.77 -2.28
N PHE A 149 -39.11 -8.76 -2.44
CA PHE A 149 -40.57 -8.60 -2.36
C PHE A 149 -41.18 -9.38 -1.19
N ALA A 150 -40.34 -9.97 -0.33
CA ALA A 150 -40.81 -10.69 0.85
C ALA A 150 -41.18 -9.68 1.95
N THR A 151 -42.41 -9.75 2.46
CA THR A 151 -42.97 -8.74 3.38
C THR A 151 -43.14 -9.23 4.82
N ASP A 152 -43.22 -10.55 5.07
CA ASP A 152 -43.34 -11.10 6.43
C ASP A 152 -41.94 -11.33 7.04
N PRO A 153 -41.54 -10.55 8.07
CA PRO A 153 -40.23 -10.70 8.69
C PRO A 153 -39.99 -12.06 9.35
N ARG A 154 -41.06 -12.81 9.68
CA ARG A 154 -40.99 -14.11 10.36
C ARG A 154 -40.94 -15.29 9.38
N GLN A 155 -41.10 -15.03 8.09
CA GLN A 155 -41.04 -16.07 7.07
C GLN A 155 -39.68 -16.77 7.12
N LYS A 156 -39.66 -18.10 7.03
CA LYS A 156 -38.43 -18.88 7.12
C LYS A 156 -37.59 -18.75 5.84
N VAL A 157 -36.26 -18.78 6.01
CA VAL A 157 -35.31 -18.78 4.90
C VAL A 157 -35.54 -19.97 3.96
N SER A 158 -35.90 -21.14 4.48
CA SER A 158 -36.19 -22.33 3.67
C SER A 158 -37.31 -22.14 2.64
N GLU A 159 -38.26 -21.24 2.90
CA GLU A 159 -39.38 -20.94 2.00
C GLU A 159 -39.01 -19.96 0.88
N LEU A 160 -37.95 -19.17 1.08
CA LEU A 160 -37.51 -18.13 0.16
C LEU A 160 -36.27 -18.54 -0.64
N MET A 161 -35.45 -19.44 -0.11
CA MET A 161 -34.18 -19.82 -0.73
C MET A 161 -34.38 -20.60 -2.03
N THR A 162 -33.44 -20.40 -2.96
CA THR A 162 -33.28 -21.32 -4.09
C THR A 162 -32.65 -22.61 -3.57
N HIS A 163 -33.33 -23.75 -3.76
CA HIS A 163 -32.86 -25.07 -3.33
C HIS A 163 -32.91 -26.13 -4.43
N GLU A 164 -33.70 -25.93 -5.47
CA GLU A 164 -33.71 -26.77 -6.67
C GLU A 164 -32.68 -26.28 -7.69
N ASN A 165 -32.06 -27.22 -8.41
CA ASN A 165 -31.07 -26.94 -9.46
C ASN A 165 -29.92 -26.01 -9.02
N LEU A 166 -29.47 -26.15 -7.77
CA LEU A 166 -28.32 -25.42 -7.24
C LEU A 166 -27.09 -25.67 -8.10
N VAL A 167 -26.63 -24.62 -8.76
CA VAL A 167 -25.40 -24.65 -9.53
C VAL A 167 -24.24 -24.48 -8.56
N THR A 168 -23.40 -25.51 -8.48
CA THR A 168 -22.24 -25.55 -7.59
C THR A 168 -20.99 -25.96 -8.37
N VAL A 169 -19.83 -25.67 -7.81
CA VAL A 169 -18.52 -26.10 -8.33
C VAL A 169 -17.68 -26.68 -7.20
N ARG A 170 -16.68 -27.48 -7.55
CA ARG A 170 -15.71 -28.02 -6.59
C ARG A 170 -14.56 -27.04 -6.35
N GLU A 171 -13.84 -27.27 -5.26
CA GLU A 171 -12.56 -26.60 -5.04
C GLU A 171 -11.61 -26.79 -6.22
N GLY A 172 -10.84 -25.74 -6.56
CA GLY A 172 -9.90 -25.76 -7.69
C GLY A 172 -10.49 -25.38 -9.04
N VAL A 173 -11.77 -24.99 -9.12
CA VAL A 173 -12.37 -24.46 -10.36
C VAL A 173 -11.56 -23.27 -10.89
N SER A 174 -11.30 -23.27 -12.21
CA SER A 174 -10.60 -22.14 -12.84
C SER A 174 -11.52 -20.91 -12.92
N GLN A 175 -10.94 -19.70 -12.93
CA GLN A 175 -11.75 -18.48 -13.11
C GLN A 175 -12.53 -18.47 -14.42
N ASP A 176 -11.97 -19.02 -15.50
CA ASP A 176 -12.65 -19.07 -16.80
C ASP A 176 -13.80 -20.08 -16.81
N GLU A 177 -13.66 -21.19 -16.10
CA GLU A 177 -14.76 -22.14 -15.91
C GLU A 177 -15.85 -21.53 -15.02
N ALA A 178 -15.50 -20.86 -13.92
CA ALA A 178 -16.45 -20.12 -13.10
C ALA A 178 -17.19 -19.04 -13.92
N LYS A 179 -16.50 -18.31 -14.82
CA LYS A 179 -17.12 -17.37 -15.80
C LYS A 179 -18.17 -18.07 -16.64
N ARG A 180 -17.82 -19.20 -17.25
CA ARG A 180 -18.73 -19.96 -18.10
C ARG A 180 -19.96 -20.42 -17.31
N MET A 181 -19.78 -20.95 -16.11
CA MET A 181 -20.88 -21.41 -15.25
C MET A 181 -21.84 -20.27 -14.88
N LEU A 182 -21.32 -19.14 -14.41
CA LEU A 182 -22.12 -17.96 -14.07
C LEU A 182 -22.92 -17.46 -15.29
N HIS A 183 -22.28 -17.39 -16.46
CA HIS A 183 -22.93 -16.94 -17.70
C HIS A 183 -23.97 -17.93 -18.23
N GLN A 184 -23.63 -19.22 -18.30
CA GLN A 184 -24.51 -20.28 -18.80
C GLN A 184 -25.79 -20.39 -17.97
N HIS A 185 -25.66 -20.32 -16.65
CA HIS A 185 -26.80 -20.42 -15.73
C HIS A 185 -27.45 -19.08 -15.40
N ARG A 186 -26.89 -17.95 -15.90
CA ARG A 186 -27.38 -16.58 -15.68
C ARG A 186 -27.55 -16.24 -14.20
N ILE A 187 -26.56 -16.63 -13.41
CA ILE A 187 -26.51 -16.42 -11.96
C ILE A 187 -25.34 -15.50 -11.60
N GLU A 188 -25.48 -14.76 -10.50
CA GLU A 188 -24.45 -13.81 -10.04
C GLU A 188 -23.47 -14.41 -9.02
N LYS A 189 -23.79 -15.58 -8.47
CA LYS A 189 -23.07 -16.23 -7.38
C LYS A 189 -22.96 -17.72 -7.65
N LEU A 190 -21.78 -18.27 -7.39
CA LEU A 190 -21.48 -19.68 -7.59
C LEU A 190 -20.94 -20.24 -6.27
N VAL A 191 -21.66 -21.20 -5.69
CA VAL A 191 -21.26 -21.81 -4.41
C VAL A 191 -20.22 -22.89 -4.67
N VAL A 192 -19.15 -22.87 -3.88
CA VAL A 192 -18.09 -23.87 -3.92
C VAL A 192 -18.33 -24.88 -2.82
N VAL A 193 -18.36 -26.16 -3.18
CA VAL A 193 -18.60 -27.28 -2.27
C VAL A 193 -17.45 -28.27 -2.28
N ASP A 194 -17.24 -28.94 -1.15
CA ASP A 194 -16.32 -30.06 -1.06
C ASP A 194 -16.96 -31.40 -1.48
N ASP A 195 -16.20 -32.49 -1.35
CA ASP A 195 -16.66 -33.85 -1.68
C ASP A 195 -17.86 -34.33 -0.85
N GLN A 196 -18.10 -33.72 0.32
CA GLN A 196 -19.21 -34.01 1.22
C GLN A 196 -20.39 -33.06 1.02
N TYR A 197 -20.34 -32.22 -0.02
CA TYR A 197 -21.34 -31.20 -0.34
C TYR A 197 -21.49 -30.12 0.76
N ARG A 198 -20.40 -29.85 1.50
CA ARG A 198 -20.32 -28.76 2.47
C ARG A 198 -19.92 -27.47 1.78
N CYS A 199 -20.50 -26.34 2.20
CA CYS A 199 -20.20 -25.04 1.62
C CYS A 199 -18.84 -24.54 2.12
N VAL A 200 -17.85 -24.54 1.23
CA VAL A 200 -16.47 -24.15 1.54
C VAL A 200 -16.09 -22.79 0.91
N GLY A 201 -16.83 -22.35 -0.11
CA GLY A 201 -16.57 -21.06 -0.75
C GLY A 201 -17.73 -20.45 -1.52
N LEU A 202 -17.55 -19.20 -1.95
CA LEU A 202 -18.47 -18.46 -2.81
C LEU A 202 -17.70 -17.60 -3.82
N ILE A 203 -18.04 -17.71 -5.10
CA ILE A 203 -17.50 -16.87 -6.18
C ILE A 203 -18.61 -15.92 -6.64
N THR A 204 -18.29 -14.64 -6.88
CA THR A 204 -19.27 -13.63 -7.29
C THR A 204 -18.89 -12.95 -8.61
N VAL A 205 -19.88 -12.61 -9.44
CA VAL A 205 -19.67 -11.84 -10.68
C VAL A 205 -18.98 -10.50 -10.40
N LYS A 206 -19.32 -9.86 -9.27
CA LYS A 206 -18.73 -8.59 -8.84
C LYS A 206 -17.20 -8.67 -8.69
N ASP A 207 -16.66 -9.75 -8.15
CA ASP A 207 -15.21 -9.92 -8.02
C ASP A 207 -14.53 -10.10 -9.39
N MET A 208 -15.26 -10.63 -10.36
CA MET A 208 -14.75 -10.91 -11.70
C MET A 208 -14.78 -9.65 -12.58
N GLU A 209 -15.80 -8.82 -12.44
CA GLU A 209 -15.86 -7.48 -13.05
C GLU A 209 -14.71 -6.61 -12.52
N LYS A 210 -14.43 -6.65 -11.22
CA LYS A 210 -13.27 -5.94 -10.64
C LYS A 210 -11.94 -6.41 -11.22
N ALA A 211 -11.76 -7.73 -11.39
CA ALA A 211 -10.54 -8.26 -12.00
C ALA A 211 -10.34 -7.79 -13.45
N VAL A 212 -11.42 -7.58 -14.21
CA VAL A 212 -11.36 -7.01 -15.57
C VAL A 212 -11.09 -5.50 -15.54
N ALA A 213 -11.73 -4.77 -14.62
CA ALA A 213 -11.54 -3.32 -14.49
C ALA A 213 -10.13 -2.95 -13.99
N HIS A 214 -9.49 -3.83 -13.23
CA HIS A 214 -8.18 -3.61 -12.61
C HIS A 214 -7.19 -4.74 -12.98
N PRO A 215 -6.75 -4.82 -14.24
CA PRO A 215 -5.88 -5.90 -14.71
C PRO A 215 -4.47 -5.87 -14.08
N LEU A 216 -4.04 -4.70 -13.57
CA LEU A 216 -2.77 -4.53 -12.88
C LEU A 216 -2.88 -4.75 -11.36
N ALA A 217 -4.04 -5.19 -10.84
CA ALA A 217 -4.26 -5.32 -9.40
C ALA A 217 -3.19 -6.21 -8.72
N CYS A 218 -2.62 -5.70 -7.64
CA CYS A 218 -1.66 -6.40 -6.80
C CYS A 218 -2.40 -7.34 -5.85
N LYS A 219 -2.36 -8.64 -6.15
CA LYS A 219 -3.09 -9.69 -5.43
C LYS A 219 -2.17 -10.74 -4.82
N ASP A 220 -2.63 -11.36 -3.75
CA ASP A 220 -1.99 -12.55 -3.15
C ASP A 220 -2.38 -13.84 -3.91
N ALA A 221 -1.81 -14.97 -3.46
CA ALA A 221 -2.07 -16.26 -4.07
C ALA A 221 -3.55 -16.72 -3.97
N GLN A 222 -4.34 -16.14 -3.05
CA GLN A 222 -5.79 -16.38 -2.95
C GLN A 222 -6.62 -15.40 -3.79
N GLY A 223 -5.97 -14.53 -4.57
CA GLY A 223 -6.62 -13.51 -5.39
C GLY A 223 -7.14 -12.33 -4.58
N ARG A 224 -6.71 -12.15 -3.33
CA ARG A 224 -7.09 -11.00 -2.49
C ARG A 224 -6.14 -9.85 -2.70
N LEU A 225 -6.62 -8.61 -2.62
CA LEU A 225 -5.74 -7.44 -2.70
C LEU A 225 -4.66 -7.49 -1.62
N ARG A 226 -3.43 -7.11 -1.98
CA ARG A 226 -2.33 -7.02 -1.01
C ARG A 226 -2.41 -5.74 -0.20
N VAL A 227 -1.98 -5.81 1.06
CA VAL A 227 -1.93 -4.65 1.96
C VAL A 227 -0.74 -4.73 2.91
N ALA A 228 -0.14 -3.58 3.17
CA ALA A 228 0.89 -3.41 4.18
C ALA A 228 0.33 -2.64 5.38
N ALA A 229 0.95 -2.79 6.55
CA ALA A 229 0.60 -1.99 7.73
C ALA A 229 1.83 -1.63 8.55
N ALA A 230 1.85 -0.41 9.09
CA ALA A 230 2.93 0.07 9.93
C ALA A 230 2.82 -0.44 11.37
N THR A 231 3.95 -0.75 11.97
CA THR A 231 4.08 -1.06 13.39
C THR A 231 5.23 -0.25 14.02
N THR A 232 5.41 -0.40 15.32
CA THR A 232 6.47 0.23 16.10
C THR A 232 7.27 -0.82 16.87
N VAL A 233 8.15 -0.37 17.77
CA VAL A 233 8.99 -1.20 18.64
C VAL A 233 8.33 -1.48 20.00
N GLY A 234 8.89 -2.40 20.78
CA GLY A 234 8.39 -2.74 22.12
C GLY A 234 7.16 -3.63 22.12
N GLU A 235 6.55 -3.82 23.31
CA GLU A 235 5.42 -4.75 23.48
C GLU A 235 4.16 -4.30 22.73
N THR A 236 3.88 -2.99 22.68
CA THR A 236 2.75 -2.44 21.91
C THR A 236 2.90 -2.68 20.41
N GLY A 237 4.12 -2.55 19.89
CA GLY A 237 4.45 -2.91 18.51
C GLY A 237 4.30 -4.41 18.24
N TYR A 238 4.62 -5.23 19.22
CA TYR A 238 4.48 -6.69 19.10
C TYR A 238 3.02 -7.14 19.10
N GLU A 239 2.20 -6.73 20.06
CA GLU A 239 0.77 -7.04 20.11
C GLU A 239 0.07 -6.60 18.81
N ARG A 240 0.40 -5.38 18.34
CA ARG A 240 -0.10 -4.86 17.07
C ARG A 240 0.29 -5.77 15.90
N THR A 241 1.53 -6.24 15.86
CA THR A 241 2.00 -7.13 14.79
C THR A 241 1.26 -8.47 14.80
N GLU A 242 1.01 -9.06 15.96
CA GLU A 242 0.22 -10.29 16.09
C GLU A 242 -1.18 -10.11 15.47
N ARG A 243 -1.89 -9.05 15.85
CA ARG A 243 -3.22 -8.76 15.30
C ARG A 243 -3.22 -8.46 13.80
N LEU A 244 -2.17 -7.81 13.29
CA LEU A 244 -2.03 -7.54 11.85
C LEU A 244 -1.78 -8.82 11.06
N ILE A 245 -0.96 -9.74 11.59
CA ILE A 245 -0.72 -11.05 11.00
C ILE A 245 -2.01 -11.87 10.99
N ASP A 246 -2.75 -11.89 12.10
CA ASP A 246 -4.05 -12.57 12.20
C ASP A 246 -5.09 -11.99 11.22
N ALA A 247 -5.04 -10.68 10.97
CA ALA A 247 -5.86 -10.01 9.96
C ALA A 247 -5.46 -10.34 8.51
N GLY A 248 -4.31 -10.99 8.30
CA GLY A 248 -3.81 -11.39 6.99
C GLY A 248 -3.04 -10.30 6.25
N VAL A 249 -2.31 -9.43 6.96
CA VAL A 249 -1.40 -8.45 6.34
C VAL A 249 -0.32 -9.15 5.52
N ASP A 250 0.05 -8.59 4.36
CA ASP A 250 1.10 -9.14 3.51
C ASP A 250 2.50 -8.65 3.92
N VAL A 251 2.59 -7.39 4.35
CA VAL A 251 3.85 -6.72 4.73
C VAL A 251 3.67 -5.94 6.03
N VAL A 252 4.52 -6.18 7.01
CA VAL A 252 4.64 -5.36 8.22
C VAL A 252 5.78 -4.37 8.02
N VAL A 253 5.51 -3.09 8.26
CA VAL A 253 6.50 -2.01 8.12
C VAL A 253 6.88 -1.50 9.51
N VAL A 254 8.08 -1.85 10.00
CA VAL A 254 8.62 -1.27 11.23
C VAL A 254 9.04 0.17 10.93
N ASP A 255 8.21 1.14 11.34
CA ASP A 255 8.32 2.55 10.95
C ASP A 255 8.77 3.44 12.12
N THR A 256 10.06 3.80 12.12
CA THR A 256 10.68 4.70 13.09
C THR A 256 11.44 5.83 12.39
N ALA A 257 11.69 6.95 13.07
CA ALA A 257 12.57 8.00 12.55
C ALA A 257 14.05 7.53 12.44
N HIS A 258 14.48 6.60 13.29
CA HIS A 258 15.85 6.08 13.30
C HIS A 258 15.90 4.55 13.35
N GLY A 259 15.92 3.93 12.16
CA GLY A 259 15.90 2.49 11.96
C GLY A 259 17.16 1.77 12.44
N HIS A 260 18.28 2.46 12.58
CA HIS A 260 19.54 1.88 13.08
C HIS A 260 19.62 1.86 14.63
N SER A 261 18.48 1.71 15.30
CA SER A 261 18.43 1.57 16.76
C SER A 261 18.29 0.10 17.18
N ARG A 262 18.87 -0.26 18.33
CA ARG A 262 18.79 -1.63 18.86
C ARG A 262 17.35 -2.14 19.01
N HIS A 263 16.43 -1.27 19.41
CA HIS A 263 15.02 -1.60 19.57
C HIS A 263 14.36 -2.03 18.25
N VAL A 264 14.74 -1.38 17.14
CA VAL A 264 14.24 -1.72 15.80
C VAL A 264 14.80 -3.06 15.35
N LEU A 265 16.11 -3.26 15.51
CA LEU A 265 16.76 -4.54 15.17
C LEU A 265 16.10 -5.71 15.91
N ASN A 266 15.84 -5.52 17.21
CA ASN A 266 15.16 -6.51 18.03
C ASN A 266 13.71 -6.75 17.58
N ALA A 267 12.98 -5.68 17.21
CA ALA A 267 11.61 -5.79 16.72
C ALA A 267 11.54 -6.57 15.39
N VAL A 268 12.41 -6.26 14.42
CA VAL A 268 12.52 -7.00 13.16
C VAL A 268 12.76 -8.49 13.43
N ASN A 269 13.76 -8.81 14.26
CA ASN A 269 14.08 -10.19 14.58
C ASN A 269 12.92 -10.93 15.25
N ARG A 270 12.20 -10.26 16.16
CA ARG A 270 11.03 -10.81 16.86
C ARG A 270 9.88 -11.09 15.89
N ILE A 271 9.59 -10.19 14.95
CA ILE A 271 8.55 -10.39 13.94
C ILE A 271 8.88 -11.58 13.04
N LYS A 272 10.13 -11.69 12.59
CA LYS A 272 10.59 -12.83 11.77
C LYS A 272 10.51 -14.17 12.50
N ARG A 273 10.70 -14.20 13.82
CA ARG A 273 10.49 -15.41 14.63
C ARG A 273 9.01 -15.76 14.82
N LEU A 274 8.13 -14.76 14.86
CA LEU A 274 6.69 -14.94 15.01
C LEU A 274 6.05 -15.54 13.74
N SER A 275 6.45 -15.06 12.57
CA SER A 275 5.92 -15.56 11.30
C SER A 275 6.95 -15.49 10.19
N ASN A 276 7.14 -16.62 9.50
CA ASN A 276 7.93 -16.71 8.27
C ASN A 276 7.11 -16.37 7.02
N ALA A 277 5.78 -16.28 7.14
CA ALA A 277 4.89 -15.99 6.02
C ALA A 277 4.82 -14.48 5.73
N VAL A 278 4.75 -13.66 6.78
CA VAL A 278 4.67 -12.21 6.63
C VAL A 278 6.02 -11.63 6.23
N GLN A 279 6.00 -10.66 5.32
CA GLN A 279 7.20 -9.96 4.90
C GLN A 279 7.45 -8.74 5.79
N VAL A 280 8.71 -8.42 6.06
CA VAL A 280 9.09 -7.32 6.97
C VAL A 280 9.90 -6.26 6.24
N VAL A 281 9.34 -5.05 6.17
CA VAL A 281 10.07 -3.83 5.77
C VAL A 281 10.51 -3.12 7.04
N ALA A 282 11.73 -2.60 7.07
CA ALA A 282 12.23 -1.84 8.22
C ALA A 282 12.92 -0.55 7.80
N GLY A 283 12.69 0.52 8.56
CA GLY A 283 13.33 1.82 8.35
C GLY A 283 12.88 2.88 9.37
N ASN A 284 13.32 4.13 9.23
CA ASN A 284 14.14 4.65 8.13
C ASN A 284 15.64 4.62 8.43
N VAL A 285 16.43 4.29 7.41
CA VAL A 285 17.89 4.45 7.43
C VAL A 285 18.32 5.40 6.33
N ALA A 286 19.55 5.89 6.39
CA ALA A 286 20.11 6.80 5.38
C ALA A 286 21.60 6.52 5.09
N THR A 287 22.10 5.35 5.51
CA THR A 287 23.52 4.98 5.44
C THR A 287 23.67 3.49 5.15
N GLU A 288 24.81 3.10 4.54
CA GLU A 288 25.15 1.70 4.26
C GLU A 288 25.11 0.85 5.53
N GLY A 289 25.74 1.31 6.62
CA GLY A 289 25.78 0.59 7.89
C GLY A 289 24.40 0.39 8.53
N GLY A 290 23.49 1.38 8.42
CA GLY A 290 22.13 1.23 8.91
C GLY A 290 21.32 0.22 8.10
N ALA A 291 21.50 0.22 6.77
CA ALA A 291 20.90 -0.78 5.90
C ALA A 291 21.43 -2.19 6.23
N GLN A 292 22.75 -2.36 6.34
CA GLN A 292 23.37 -3.64 6.68
C GLN A 292 22.86 -4.19 8.02
N ALA A 293 22.75 -3.34 9.06
CA ALA A 293 22.25 -3.79 10.35
C ALA A 293 20.80 -4.32 10.28
N LEU A 294 19.93 -3.67 9.52
CA LEU A 294 18.55 -4.13 9.32
C LEU A 294 18.49 -5.44 8.50
N ILE A 295 19.35 -5.57 7.49
CA ILE A 295 19.53 -6.82 6.73
C ILE A 295 19.93 -7.96 7.66
N ASP A 296 20.96 -7.74 8.49
CA ASP A 296 21.47 -8.74 9.43
C ASP A 296 20.42 -9.13 10.49
N ALA A 297 19.53 -8.20 10.85
CA ALA A 297 18.42 -8.46 11.76
C ALA A 297 17.30 -9.33 11.14
N GLY A 298 17.25 -9.42 9.80
CA GLY A 298 16.32 -10.23 9.03
C GLY A 298 15.24 -9.46 8.28
N ALA A 299 15.42 -8.16 8.04
CA ALA A 299 14.48 -7.38 7.23
C ALA A 299 14.47 -7.90 5.77
N ASP A 300 13.28 -8.08 5.20
CA ASP A 300 13.10 -8.52 3.81
C ASP A 300 13.20 -7.36 2.81
N CYS A 301 13.17 -6.11 3.30
CA CYS A 301 13.31 -4.88 2.54
C CYS A 301 13.69 -3.69 3.43
N ILE A 302 14.49 -2.76 2.90
CA ILE A 302 14.99 -1.60 3.61
C ILE A 302 14.28 -0.31 3.15
N LYS A 303 13.70 0.43 4.10
CA LYS A 303 13.08 1.74 3.84
C LYS A 303 14.07 2.88 4.13
N VAL A 304 14.30 3.72 3.14
CA VAL A 304 15.41 4.69 3.11
C VAL A 304 14.90 6.12 3.02
N GLY A 305 15.38 6.96 3.93
CA GLY A 305 15.18 8.41 3.88
C GLY A 305 15.00 9.02 5.27
N ILE A 306 15.92 9.90 5.67
CA ILE A 306 15.81 10.68 6.92
C ILE A 306 15.72 12.16 6.57
N GLY A 307 14.56 12.75 6.87
CA GLY A 307 14.24 14.16 6.60
C GLY A 307 13.95 14.61 5.16
N PRO A 308 13.82 13.76 4.10
CA PRO A 308 13.57 14.26 2.74
C PRO A 308 12.10 14.63 2.50
N GLY A 309 11.18 14.24 3.39
CA GLY A 309 9.75 14.45 3.20
C GLY A 309 9.37 15.93 3.20
N SER A 310 8.41 16.31 2.35
CA SER A 310 8.00 17.71 2.13
C SER A 310 7.45 18.44 3.37
N ILE A 311 7.16 17.70 4.43
CA ILE A 311 6.59 18.19 5.70
C ILE A 311 7.43 17.78 6.90
N CYS A 312 8.62 17.22 6.66
CA CYS A 312 9.53 16.75 7.69
C CYS A 312 10.55 17.84 7.99
N THR A 313 10.73 18.15 9.27
CA THR A 313 11.68 19.16 9.74
C THR A 313 12.84 18.56 10.52
N THR A 314 12.98 17.21 10.59
CA THR A 314 14.10 16.51 11.25
C THR A 314 15.47 17.11 10.93
N ARG A 315 15.75 17.42 9.66
CA ARG A 315 17.04 18.02 9.25
C ARG A 315 17.28 19.41 9.83
N ILE A 316 16.21 20.17 10.06
CA ILE A 316 16.28 21.54 10.59
C ILE A 316 16.30 21.52 12.11
N VAL A 317 15.43 20.72 12.73
CA VAL A 317 15.24 20.69 14.19
C VAL A 317 16.33 19.87 14.88
N ALA A 318 16.63 18.68 14.37
CA ALA A 318 17.64 17.79 14.95
C ALA A 318 19.02 17.92 14.29
N GLY A 319 19.12 18.54 13.12
CA GLY A 319 20.38 18.64 12.37
C GLY A 319 20.83 17.34 11.72
N VAL A 320 19.95 16.33 11.62
CA VAL A 320 20.30 14.97 11.16
C VAL A 320 19.61 14.65 9.83
N GLY A 321 20.36 14.10 8.88
CA GLY A 321 19.85 13.56 7.62
C GLY A 321 20.93 13.41 6.56
N VAL A 322 20.58 12.79 5.43
CA VAL A 322 21.45 12.64 4.25
C VAL A 322 20.62 13.00 3.02
N PRO A 323 21.13 13.80 2.06
CA PRO A 323 20.46 14.04 0.78
C PRO A 323 19.97 12.73 0.12
N GLN A 324 18.73 12.74 -0.37
CA GLN A 324 17.95 11.51 -0.55
C GLN A 324 18.56 10.58 -1.60
N LEU A 325 19.10 11.12 -2.70
CA LEU A 325 19.71 10.31 -3.74
C LEU A 325 20.94 9.58 -3.22
N THR A 326 21.81 10.28 -2.50
CA THR A 326 22.97 9.66 -1.84
C THR A 326 22.57 8.63 -0.79
N ALA A 327 21.54 8.90 0.01
CA ALA A 327 21.03 7.96 1.01
C ALA A 327 20.55 6.64 0.36
N ILE A 328 19.87 6.72 -0.79
CA ILE A 328 19.43 5.57 -1.58
C ILE A 328 20.65 4.77 -2.06
N MET A 329 21.60 5.44 -2.72
CA MET A 329 22.81 4.78 -3.24
C MET A 329 23.61 4.07 -2.14
N ASP A 330 23.76 4.70 -0.97
CA ASP A 330 24.47 4.12 0.17
C ASP A 330 23.75 2.86 0.71
N ALA A 331 22.42 2.90 0.83
CA ALA A 331 21.65 1.75 1.28
C ALA A 331 21.66 0.60 0.26
N VAL A 332 21.56 0.93 -1.04
CA VAL A 332 21.63 -0.03 -2.16
C VAL A 332 22.99 -0.74 -2.18
N ALA A 333 24.09 -0.07 -1.84
CA ALA A 333 25.41 -0.68 -1.78
C ALA A 333 25.49 -1.87 -0.80
N ALA A 334 24.79 -1.80 0.34
CA ALA A 334 24.62 -2.95 1.23
C ALA A 334 23.59 -3.95 0.69
N ALA A 335 22.42 -3.45 0.28
CA ALA A 335 21.27 -4.28 -0.05
C ALA A 335 21.46 -5.16 -1.30
N LYS A 336 22.18 -4.66 -2.32
CA LYS A 336 22.50 -5.40 -3.56
C LYS A 336 23.33 -6.65 -3.28
N LYS A 337 24.28 -6.60 -2.32
CA LYS A 337 25.12 -7.75 -1.92
C LYS A 337 24.27 -8.91 -1.36
N ALA A 338 23.14 -8.57 -0.73
CA ALA A 338 22.23 -9.52 -0.10
C ALA A 338 20.99 -9.83 -0.96
N ASP A 339 20.84 -9.27 -2.16
CA ASP A 339 19.60 -9.35 -2.95
C ASP A 339 18.35 -8.95 -2.13
N ILE A 340 18.43 -7.81 -1.43
CA ILE A 340 17.33 -7.24 -0.64
C ILE A 340 16.85 -5.94 -1.29
N PRO A 341 15.53 -5.79 -1.54
CA PRO A 341 15.01 -4.58 -2.15
C PRO A 341 15.10 -3.33 -1.27
N VAL A 342 15.18 -2.16 -1.92
CA VAL A 342 15.20 -0.86 -1.26
C VAL A 342 14.00 -0.01 -1.64
N ILE A 343 13.36 0.60 -0.64
CA ILE A 343 12.29 1.59 -0.80
C ILE A 343 12.85 3.00 -0.60
N ALA A 344 12.73 3.87 -1.60
CA ALA A 344 12.98 5.30 -1.48
C ALA A 344 11.77 6.03 -0.88
N ASP A 345 11.87 6.51 0.37
CA ASP A 345 10.77 7.14 1.12
C ASP A 345 10.98 8.66 1.27
N GLY A 346 10.15 9.44 0.58
CA GLY A 346 10.13 10.90 0.66
C GLY A 346 11.04 11.63 -0.35
N GLY A 347 10.81 12.94 -0.50
CA GLY A 347 11.56 13.83 -1.39
C GLY A 347 11.15 13.83 -2.87
N ILE A 348 10.23 12.94 -3.26
CA ILE A 348 9.75 12.82 -4.66
C ILE A 348 8.65 13.85 -4.91
N LYS A 349 8.93 14.83 -5.78
CA LYS A 349 8.00 15.91 -6.15
C LYS A 349 7.37 15.68 -7.52
N TYR A 350 8.13 15.07 -8.43
CA TYR A 350 7.72 14.81 -9.81
C TYR A 350 7.96 13.35 -10.20
N SER A 351 7.37 12.90 -11.32
CA SER A 351 7.64 11.58 -11.89
C SER A 351 9.11 11.40 -12.30
N GLY A 352 9.81 12.49 -12.62
CA GLY A 352 11.26 12.47 -12.84
C GLY A 352 12.05 12.11 -11.58
N ASP A 353 11.63 12.54 -10.39
CA ASP A 353 12.28 12.18 -9.13
C ASP A 353 12.05 10.70 -8.80
N LEU A 354 10.86 10.17 -9.10
CA LEU A 354 10.58 8.73 -9.04
C LEU A 354 11.54 7.95 -9.95
N ALA A 355 11.71 8.40 -11.19
CA ALA A 355 12.66 7.78 -12.11
C ALA A 355 14.10 7.84 -11.60
N LYS A 356 14.55 8.98 -11.08
CA LYS A 356 15.89 9.14 -10.49
C LYS A 356 16.09 8.25 -9.26
N ALA A 357 15.08 8.11 -8.40
CA ALA A 357 15.15 7.24 -7.23
C ALA A 357 15.32 5.77 -7.62
N LEU A 358 14.53 5.30 -8.60
CA LEU A 358 14.63 3.94 -9.13
C LEU A 358 15.96 3.72 -9.86
N ALA A 359 16.38 4.66 -10.70
CA ALA A 359 17.68 4.61 -11.40
C ALA A 359 18.88 4.54 -10.42
N ALA A 360 18.76 5.13 -9.24
CA ALA A 360 19.78 5.05 -8.19
C ALA A 360 19.84 3.67 -7.49
N GLY A 361 19.01 2.71 -7.91
CA GLY A 361 19.00 1.33 -7.44
C GLY A 361 17.88 1.00 -6.46
N ALA A 362 16.98 1.94 -6.13
CA ALA A 362 15.78 1.58 -5.40
C ALA A 362 14.89 0.69 -6.27
N ASP A 363 14.20 -0.27 -5.67
CA ASP A 363 13.24 -1.12 -6.35
C ASP A 363 11.85 -0.46 -6.38
N ILE A 364 11.52 0.31 -5.34
CA ILE A 364 10.20 0.88 -5.09
C ILE A 364 10.35 2.30 -4.53
N ALA A 365 9.37 3.17 -4.80
CA ALA A 365 9.24 4.46 -4.15
C ALA A 365 8.03 4.51 -3.21
N MET A 366 8.19 5.09 -2.04
CA MET A 366 7.09 5.42 -1.13
C MET A 366 6.77 6.91 -1.21
N VAL A 367 5.51 7.24 -1.49
CA VAL A 367 5.04 8.61 -1.75
C VAL A 367 3.90 9.01 -0.81
N GLY A 368 3.99 10.23 -0.28
CA GLY A 368 2.96 10.85 0.57
C GLY A 368 2.25 12.00 -0.12
N SER A 369 2.92 13.14 -0.26
CA SER A 369 2.36 14.41 -0.76
C SER A 369 1.75 14.32 -2.17
N LEU A 370 2.32 13.47 -3.02
CA LEU A 370 1.80 13.24 -4.36
C LEU A 370 0.39 12.62 -4.33
N LEU A 371 0.09 11.77 -3.35
CA LEU A 371 -1.19 11.08 -3.19
C LEU A 371 -2.13 11.78 -2.22
N ALA A 372 -1.62 12.56 -1.27
CA ALA A 372 -2.38 13.17 -0.17
C ALA A 372 -3.66 13.94 -0.59
N GLY A 373 -3.66 14.54 -1.79
CA GLY A 373 -4.79 15.31 -2.34
C GLY A 373 -5.84 14.49 -3.08
N THR A 374 -5.79 13.16 -3.06
CA THR A 374 -6.69 12.30 -3.85
C THR A 374 -7.98 11.94 -3.12
N ASP A 375 -8.96 11.41 -3.85
CA ASP A 375 -10.29 11.04 -3.33
C ASP A 375 -10.23 10.01 -2.20
N GLU A 376 -9.26 9.10 -2.27
CA GLU A 376 -9.17 7.93 -1.40
C GLU A 376 -8.40 8.18 -0.11
N THR A 377 -7.72 9.32 0.02
CA THR A 377 -7.04 9.69 1.26
C THR A 377 -8.05 10.05 2.36
N PRO A 378 -7.70 9.84 3.64
CA PRO A 378 -8.56 10.25 4.75
C PRO A 378 -8.79 11.77 4.79
N GLY A 379 -9.88 12.17 5.46
CA GLY A 379 -10.26 13.58 5.61
C GLY A 379 -11.08 14.14 4.47
N GLU A 380 -11.59 15.35 4.67
CA GLU A 380 -12.53 16.01 3.77
C GLU A 380 -11.83 16.95 2.79
N VAL A 381 -12.48 17.18 1.65
CA VAL A 381 -12.10 18.23 0.71
C VAL A 381 -12.70 19.54 1.19
N PHE A 382 -11.88 20.57 1.36
CA PHE A 382 -12.34 21.91 1.76
C PHE A 382 -11.95 22.97 0.74
N LEU A 383 -12.69 24.08 0.72
CA LEU A 383 -12.45 25.19 -0.19
C LEU A 383 -11.56 26.24 0.49
N TRP A 384 -10.47 26.64 -0.18
CA TRP A 384 -9.61 27.74 0.26
C TRP A 384 -9.30 28.64 -0.93
N GLN A 385 -9.61 29.93 -0.82
CA GLN A 385 -9.42 30.92 -1.89
C GLN A 385 -9.96 30.46 -3.26
N GLY A 386 -11.14 29.81 -3.26
CA GLY A 386 -11.81 29.34 -4.47
C GLY A 386 -11.22 28.07 -5.11
N ARG A 387 -10.24 27.41 -4.47
CA ARG A 387 -9.70 26.11 -4.92
C ARG A 387 -9.92 25.04 -3.86
N SER A 388 -10.04 23.79 -4.30
CA SER A 388 -10.23 22.63 -3.42
C SER A 388 -8.90 22.08 -2.92
N TYR A 389 -8.82 21.80 -1.62
CA TYR A 389 -7.64 21.27 -0.93
C TYR A 389 -8.01 20.11 -0.01
N LYS A 390 -7.00 19.33 0.39
CA LYS A 390 -7.06 18.37 1.49
C LYS A 390 -5.96 18.66 2.51
N ALA A 391 -6.23 18.34 3.77
CA ALA A 391 -5.24 18.48 4.85
C ALA A 391 -4.13 17.43 4.69
N TYR A 392 -2.90 17.82 4.98
CA TYR A 392 -1.73 16.94 4.90
C TYR A 392 -0.74 17.29 6.01
N ARG A 393 -0.31 16.29 6.79
CA ARG A 393 0.55 16.52 7.96
C ARG A 393 1.59 15.45 8.16
N GLY A 394 2.74 15.86 8.70
CA GLY A 394 3.85 14.98 9.03
C GLY A 394 3.55 14.16 10.26
N MET A 395 4.03 12.92 10.30
CA MET A 395 3.94 12.12 11.54
C MET A 395 4.68 12.77 12.71
N GLY A 396 5.64 13.67 12.44
CA GLY A 396 6.33 14.48 13.45
C GLY A 396 5.63 15.79 13.79
N SER A 397 4.45 16.07 13.23
CA SER A 397 3.66 17.24 13.62
C SER A 397 3.05 17.05 15.01
N VAL A 398 2.81 18.14 15.73
CA VAL A 398 2.15 18.10 17.04
C VAL A 398 0.82 17.36 16.98
N GLY A 399 -0.01 17.62 15.96
CA GLY A 399 -1.32 17.00 15.82
C GLY A 399 -1.27 15.51 15.48
N ALA A 400 -0.23 15.03 14.78
CA ALA A 400 -0.03 13.61 14.53
C ALA A 400 0.57 12.90 15.76
N MET A 401 1.54 13.53 16.44
CA MET A 401 2.19 12.97 17.63
C MET A 401 1.20 12.81 18.78
N ALA A 402 0.33 13.81 19.00
CA ALA A 402 -0.75 13.75 19.96
C ALA A 402 -1.76 12.61 19.71
N ARG A 403 -1.80 12.04 18.50
CA ARG A 403 -2.66 10.91 18.11
C ARG A 403 -1.92 9.56 18.01
N GLY A 404 -0.71 9.46 18.55
CA GLY A 404 -0.03 8.17 18.74
C GLY A 404 1.19 7.92 17.86
N SER A 405 1.78 8.98 17.28
CA SER A 405 3.06 8.87 16.55
C SER A 405 4.28 9.42 17.31
N ALA A 406 4.10 9.88 18.55
CA ALA A 406 5.19 10.42 19.38
C ALA A 406 6.34 9.42 19.62
N ASP A 407 6.04 8.13 19.73
CA ASP A 407 7.05 7.07 19.90
C ASP A 407 7.96 6.90 18.68
N ARG A 408 7.48 7.28 17.48
CA ARG A 408 8.30 7.31 16.25
C ARG A 408 9.53 8.23 16.42
N TYR A 409 9.38 9.27 17.23
CA TYR A 409 10.36 10.32 17.49
C TYR A 409 10.89 10.29 18.93
N PHE A 410 10.77 9.14 19.62
CA PHE A 410 11.30 8.92 20.97
C PHE A 410 10.72 9.85 22.04
N GLN A 411 9.48 10.31 21.84
CA GLN A 411 8.80 11.28 22.71
C GLN A 411 7.54 10.70 23.39
N GLN A 412 7.42 9.37 23.49
CA GLN A 412 6.23 8.72 24.07
C GLN A 412 5.98 9.06 25.55
N ASP A 413 7.01 9.46 26.30
CA ASP A 413 6.90 9.78 27.72
C ASP A 413 6.46 11.25 27.98
N ILE A 414 6.37 12.06 26.94
CA ILE A 414 5.96 13.48 27.03
C ILE A 414 4.44 13.58 26.98
N LYS A 415 3.82 13.79 28.14
CA LYS A 415 2.35 13.90 28.27
C LYS A 415 1.78 15.28 27.92
N ASP A 416 2.59 16.33 28.06
CA ASP A 416 2.19 17.69 27.73
C ASP A 416 2.52 17.99 26.26
N THR A 417 1.49 18.16 25.43
CA THR A 417 1.64 18.41 24.00
C THR A 417 2.43 19.69 23.71
N LEU A 418 2.45 20.67 24.63
CA LEU A 418 3.23 21.90 24.47
C LEU A 418 4.74 21.69 24.67
N LYS A 419 5.14 20.56 25.26
CA LYS A 419 6.55 20.19 25.47
C LYS A 419 7.10 19.24 24.41
N LEU A 420 6.26 18.83 23.45
CA LEU A 420 6.73 18.06 22.31
C LEU A 420 7.67 18.91 21.45
N VAL A 421 8.71 18.29 20.93
CA VAL A 421 9.64 18.88 19.97
C VAL A 421 9.30 18.29 18.60
N PRO A 422 8.44 18.96 17.80
CA PRO A 422 7.95 18.39 16.56
C PRO A 422 9.03 18.37 15.48
N GLU A 423 9.12 17.24 14.78
CA GLU A 423 9.97 17.05 13.61
C GLU A 423 9.17 17.04 12.30
N GLY A 424 7.97 17.64 12.33
CA GLY A 424 7.14 17.84 11.15
C GLY A 424 6.13 18.97 11.31
N ILE A 425 5.49 19.31 10.19
CA ILE A 425 4.50 20.39 10.10
C ILE A 425 3.16 19.89 9.56
N GLU A 426 2.14 20.73 9.66
CA GLU A 426 0.83 20.53 9.05
C GLU A 426 0.62 21.55 7.95
N GLY A 427 -0.04 21.14 6.87
CA GLY A 427 -0.32 21.98 5.73
C GLY A 427 -1.50 21.45 4.91
N GLN A 428 -1.62 21.95 3.69
CA GLN A 428 -2.66 21.54 2.76
C GLN A 428 -2.06 21.25 1.38
N VAL A 429 -2.68 20.33 0.65
CA VAL A 429 -2.31 19.98 -0.72
C VAL A 429 -3.50 20.19 -1.65
N PRO A 430 -3.28 20.64 -2.90
CA PRO A 430 -4.37 20.76 -3.87
C PRO A 430 -5.09 19.43 -4.06
N TYR A 431 -6.39 19.48 -4.27
CA TYR A 431 -7.20 18.33 -4.64
C TYR A 431 -6.83 17.82 -6.04
N LYS A 432 -6.70 16.50 -6.20
CA LYS A 432 -6.17 15.85 -7.42
C LYS A 432 -7.12 14.84 -8.08
N GLY A 433 -8.31 14.63 -7.51
CA GLY A 433 -9.22 13.58 -7.98
C GLY A 433 -8.74 12.16 -7.63
N PRO A 434 -9.11 11.14 -8.42
CA PRO A 434 -8.83 9.74 -8.09
C PRO A 434 -7.33 9.41 -8.14
N VAL A 435 -6.86 8.57 -7.21
CA VAL A 435 -5.45 8.16 -7.14
C VAL A 435 -4.96 7.44 -8.40
N GLY A 436 -5.84 6.74 -9.10
CA GLY A 436 -5.52 6.05 -10.35
C GLY A 436 -4.93 6.98 -11.42
N ASN A 437 -5.39 8.23 -11.50
CA ASN A 437 -4.85 9.22 -12.43
C ASN A 437 -3.41 9.62 -12.07
N VAL A 438 -3.13 9.81 -10.77
CA VAL A 438 -1.79 10.14 -10.28
C VAL A 438 -0.84 8.96 -10.53
N MET A 439 -1.27 7.73 -10.24
CA MET A 439 -0.51 6.51 -10.50
C MET A 439 -0.18 6.34 -11.99
N HIS A 440 -1.15 6.62 -12.87
CA HIS A 440 -0.93 6.57 -14.32
C HIS A 440 0.15 7.56 -14.78
N GLN A 441 0.11 8.81 -14.29
CA GLN A 441 1.11 9.83 -14.64
C GLN A 441 2.51 9.48 -14.11
N LEU A 442 2.61 8.94 -12.89
CA LEU A 442 3.89 8.50 -12.32
C LEU A 442 4.48 7.32 -13.09
N ALA A 443 3.67 6.32 -13.42
CA ALA A 443 4.07 5.18 -14.25
C ALA A 443 4.47 5.62 -15.67
N GLY A 444 3.73 6.55 -16.28
CA GLY A 444 4.03 7.11 -17.59
C GLY A 444 5.37 7.86 -17.62
N GLY A 445 5.64 8.69 -16.61
CA GLY A 445 6.92 9.39 -16.48
C GLY A 445 8.12 8.45 -16.28
N LEU A 446 7.94 7.37 -15.50
CA LEU A 446 8.95 6.33 -15.34
C LEU A 446 9.24 5.60 -16.67
N ARG A 447 8.20 5.19 -17.40
CA ARG A 447 8.32 4.57 -18.72
C ARG A 447 9.04 5.47 -19.71
N ALA A 448 8.73 6.76 -19.70
CA ALA A 448 9.41 7.73 -20.55
C ALA A 448 10.91 7.82 -20.21
N ALA A 449 11.27 7.92 -18.93
CA ALA A 449 12.66 7.94 -18.49
C ALA A 449 13.42 6.66 -18.88
N MET A 450 12.79 5.49 -18.71
CA MET A 450 13.36 4.21 -19.15
C MET A 450 13.55 4.15 -20.66
N GLY A 451 12.62 4.72 -21.44
CA GLY A 451 12.76 4.86 -22.89
C GLY A 451 13.94 5.75 -23.29
N TYR A 452 14.17 6.87 -22.60
CA TYR A 452 15.34 7.73 -22.84
C TYR A 452 16.68 7.08 -22.46
N VAL A 453 16.69 6.23 -21.43
CA VAL A 453 17.90 5.49 -20.99
C VAL A 453 18.10 4.19 -21.79
N GLY A 454 17.07 3.68 -22.45
CA GLY A 454 17.12 2.40 -23.17
C GLY A 454 16.98 1.16 -22.29
N ALA A 455 16.23 1.27 -21.19
CA ALA A 455 16.07 0.22 -20.19
C ALA A 455 14.75 -0.55 -20.35
N ARG A 456 14.80 -1.86 -20.62
CA ARG A 456 13.59 -2.66 -20.90
C ARG A 456 12.80 -3.01 -19.65
N ASN A 457 13.46 -3.06 -18.51
CA ASN A 457 12.90 -3.39 -17.21
C ASN A 457 13.67 -2.65 -16.10
N ILE A 458 13.25 -2.78 -14.84
CA ILE A 458 13.89 -2.08 -13.72
C ILE A 458 15.36 -2.52 -13.50
N ALA A 459 15.70 -3.79 -13.71
CA ALA A 459 17.09 -4.26 -13.59
C ALA A 459 17.98 -3.63 -14.68
N ASP A 460 17.52 -3.61 -15.94
CA ASP A 460 18.19 -2.88 -17.02
C ASP A 460 18.35 -1.39 -16.66
N PHE A 461 17.37 -0.81 -15.97
CA PHE A 461 17.40 0.61 -15.60
C PHE A 461 18.46 0.89 -14.53
N HIS A 462 18.61 0.00 -13.54
CA HIS A 462 19.68 0.06 -12.55
C HIS A 462 21.07 -0.06 -13.19
N ASP A 463 21.21 -0.92 -14.20
CA ASP A 463 22.51 -1.18 -14.83
C ASP A 463 22.91 -0.11 -15.87
N LYS A 464 21.95 0.49 -16.56
CA LYS A 464 22.22 1.46 -17.66
C LYS A 464 22.15 2.92 -17.25
N ALA A 465 21.46 3.25 -16.16
CA ALA A 465 21.26 4.65 -15.79
C ALA A 465 22.57 5.32 -15.37
N GLU A 466 22.90 6.43 -16.04
CA GLU A 466 23.99 7.31 -15.67
C GLU A 466 23.44 8.66 -15.22
N PHE A 467 23.99 9.22 -14.15
CA PHE A 467 23.63 10.56 -13.68
C PHE A 467 24.65 11.60 -14.13
N VAL A 468 24.16 12.80 -14.42
CA VAL A 468 24.99 13.99 -14.62
C VAL A 468 24.62 15.01 -13.55
N ARG A 469 25.63 15.50 -12.82
CA ARG A 469 25.45 16.60 -11.86
C ARG A 469 25.19 17.90 -12.60
N ILE A 470 24.23 18.66 -12.12
CA ILE A 470 23.89 19.99 -12.61
C ILE A 470 24.14 21.03 -11.52
N THR A 471 24.21 22.30 -11.93
CA THR A 471 24.22 23.44 -11.01
C THR A 471 22.79 23.94 -10.80
N GLY A 472 22.59 24.88 -9.86
CA GLY A 472 21.30 25.56 -9.71
C GLY A 472 20.82 26.30 -10.97
N ALA A 473 21.73 26.68 -11.88
CA ALA A 473 21.35 27.22 -13.18
C ALA A 473 20.78 26.13 -14.10
N GLY A 474 21.39 24.93 -14.10
CA GLY A 474 20.86 23.77 -14.82
C GLY A 474 19.49 23.32 -14.30
N LEU A 475 19.22 23.47 -13.00
CA LEU A 475 17.88 23.19 -12.45
C LEU A 475 16.85 24.19 -12.97
N ARG A 476 17.18 25.49 -12.99
CA ARG A 476 16.29 26.53 -13.55
C ARG A 476 16.03 26.30 -15.04
N GLU A 477 17.05 25.90 -15.80
CA GLU A 477 16.92 25.51 -17.22
C GLU A 477 16.02 24.28 -17.40
N SER A 478 16.08 23.31 -16.47
CA SER A 478 15.28 22.09 -16.53
C SER A 478 13.78 22.34 -16.33
N HIS A 479 13.42 23.37 -15.57
CA HIS A 479 12.03 23.78 -15.37
C HIS A 479 11.55 24.69 -16.51
N VAL A 480 10.23 24.82 -16.66
CA VAL A 480 9.65 25.80 -17.61
C VAL A 480 10.14 27.21 -17.23
N HIS A 481 10.79 27.89 -18.16
CA HIS A 481 11.34 29.23 -17.99
C HIS A 481 10.95 30.14 -19.16
N ASP A 482 11.00 31.46 -18.93
CA ASP A 482 10.74 32.51 -19.92
C ASP A 482 9.36 32.50 -20.61
N VAL A 483 8.36 31.85 -20.00
CA VAL A 483 6.95 31.83 -20.47
C VAL A 483 5.96 31.90 -19.31
N THR A 484 4.74 32.38 -19.58
CA THR A 484 3.62 32.29 -18.64
C THR A 484 2.82 31.02 -18.87
N ILE A 485 2.69 30.17 -17.84
CA ILE A 485 1.89 28.95 -17.92
C ILE A 485 0.40 29.33 -17.97
N THR A 486 -0.26 29.04 -19.09
CA THR A 486 -1.70 29.30 -19.29
C THR A 486 -2.58 28.11 -18.89
N ARG A 487 -2.02 26.90 -18.91
CA ARG A 487 -2.69 25.66 -18.52
C ARG A 487 -1.67 24.68 -17.93
N GLU A 488 -1.90 24.25 -16.71
CA GLU A 488 -1.05 23.26 -16.04
C GLU A 488 -1.33 21.85 -16.56
N ALA A 489 -0.27 21.04 -16.62
CA ALA A 489 -0.37 19.63 -16.94
C ALA A 489 -0.49 18.80 -15.65
N PRO A 490 -1.22 17.67 -15.62
CA PRO A 490 -1.40 16.85 -14.42
C PRO A 490 -0.09 16.36 -13.77
N ASN A 491 0.97 16.21 -14.57
CA ASN A 491 2.30 15.77 -14.16
C ASN A 491 3.27 16.92 -13.81
N TYR A 492 2.86 18.17 -13.98
CA TYR A 492 3.67 19.36 -13.70
C TYR A 492 2.78 20.52 -13.22
N PRO A 493 2.40 20.53 -11.92
CA PRO A 493 1.74 21.69 -11.33
C PRO A 493 2.76 22.84 -11.28
N GLY A 494 2.43 23.98 -11.88
CA GLY A 494 3.31 25.15 -11.95
C GLY A 494 3.56 25.70 -10.56
N GLY A 495 4.77 25.53 -10.05
CA GLY A 495 5.12 25.95 -8.69
C GLY A 495 6.49 25.47 -8.29
N VAL A 496 7.52 26.08 -8.87
CA VAL A 496 8.86 26.11 -8.29
C VAL A 496 9.29 27.56 -8.16
#